data_AF-D6XXJ4-F1
#
_entry.id   AF-D6XXJ4-F1
#
_cell.length_a   1.000
_cell.length_b   1.000
_cell.length_c   1.000
_cell.angle_alpha   90.00
_cell.angle_beta   90.00
_cell.angle_gamma   90.00
#
_symmetry.space_group_name_H-M   'P 1'
#
loop_
_entity.id
_entity.type
_entity.pdbx_description
1 polymer ?
#
loop_
_entity_poly.entity_id
_entity_poly.type
_entity_poly.pdbx_seq_one_letter_code
_entity_poly.pdbx_strand_id
1 'polypeptide(L)'
;MIAHIRRDHKLLVTIVKRDQAKKVMKAAKKAGCEGGTIMLASGIGVHEKKKIFSIDTMYEKDVVFNLVPEDLLPDVIKAIDQSVKLNKAGRGIGFVIDILKTIGMVHMDYEEVEKGALDIMTDDVRHDGFDLIITIVNKGDASEVIDASKLGGAEGGTVINARGSGIHEKAKLLSINIEPEKELVLTIVKRSITKDVLQAIEREVHIDEPGKGIGFVLPVEETIGMPHLSKLK
;
A
#
# COMPACT_ATOMS: atom_id res chain seq x y z
N MET A 1 4.15 32.33 -12.04
CA MET A 1 4.47 30.89 -12.03
C MET A 1 3.49 30.25 -11.08
N ILE A 2 2.59 29.40 -11.58
CA ILE A 2 1.57 28.75 -10.74
C ILE A 2 2.22 27.50 -10.16
N ALA A 3 2.50 27.53 -8.85
CA ALA A 3 2.87 26.34 -8.10
C ALA A 3 1.76 25.29 -8.29
N HIS A 4 2.08 24.19 -8.96
CA HIS A 4 1.17 23.05 -9.05
C HIS A 4 1.21 22.32 -7.72
N ILE A 5 0.24 22.63 -6.86
CA ILE A 5 -0.08 21.84 -5.67
C ILE A 5 -0.45 20.44 -6.17
N ARG A 6 0.41 19.43 -5.95
CA ARG A 6 0.14 18.03 -6.33
C ARG A 6 -0.83 17.42 -5.32
N ARG A 7 -2.01 17.05 -5.83
CA ARG A 7 -3.05 16.31 -5.11
C ARG A 7 -2.63 14.85 -4.89
N ASP A 8 -3.23 14.24 -3.87
CA ASP A 8 -2.93 12.94 -3.27
C ASP A 8 -2.58 11.79 -4.24
N HIS A 9 -1.91 10.77 -3.69
CA HIS A 9 -1.69 9.53 -4.41
C HIS A 9 -2.98 8.70 -4.46
N LYS A 10 -3.05 7.78 -5.41
CA LYS A 10 -3.95 6.62 -5.34
C LYS A 10 -3.15 5.34 -5.19
N LEU A 11 -3.77 4.35 -4.57
CA LEU A 11 -3.22 3.00 -4.52
C LEU A 11 -3.66 2.26 -5.79
N LEU A 12 -2.74 2.05 -6.72
CA LEU A 12 -2.94 1.13 -7.83
C LEU A 12 -2.52 -0.28 -7.39
N VAL A 13 -3.49 -1.19 -7.36
CA VAL A 13 -3.27 -2.62 -7.09
C VAL A 13 -3.28 -3.38 -8.40
N THR A 14 -2.23 -4.16 -8.65
CA THR A 14 -2.13 -5.03 -9.82
C THR A 14 -1.89 -6.47 -9.38
N ILE A 15 -2.79 -7.38 -9.73
CA ILE A 15 -2.67 -8.81 -9.47
C ILE A 15 -2.37 -9.52 -10.77
N VAL A 16 -1.23 -10.20 -10.84
CA VAL A 16 -0.76 -10.89 -12.04
C VAL A 16 -0.31 -12.31 -11.72
N LYS A 17 -0.12 -13.11 -12.77
CA LYS A 17 0.55 -14.42 -12.63
C LYS A 17 1.95 -14.23 -12.07
N ARG A 18 2.44 -15.25 -11.36
CA ARG A 18 3.80 -15.32 -10.84
C ARG A 18 4.83 -14.87 -11.88
N ASP A 19 5.85 -14.15 -11.42
CA ASP A 19 6.97 -13.61 -12.20
C ASP A 19 6.62 -12.47 -13.17
N GLN A 20 5.36 -12.01 -13.21
CA GLN A 20 5.01 -10.82 -13.99
C GLN A 20 5.16 -9.51 -13.21
N ALA A 21 5.27 -9.54 -11.87
CA ALA A 21 5.38 -8.32 -11.07
C ALA A 21 6.57 -7.44 -11.46
N LYS A 22 7.71 -8.02 -11.84
CA LYS A 22 8.88 -7.26 -12.32
C LYS A 22 8.56 -6.41 -13.56
N LYS A 23 7.69 -6.91 -14.45
CA LYS A 23 7.26 -6.17 -15.65
C LYS A 23 6.29 -5.06 -15.30
N VAL A 24 5.42 -5.28 -14.31
CA VAL A 24 4.54 -4.24 -13.75
C VAL A 24 5.40 -3.13 -13.16
N MET A 25 6.32 -3.47 -12.26
CA MET A 25 7.24 -2.51 -11.62
C MET A 25 8.05 -1.70 -12.63
N LYS A 26 8.63 -2.37 -13.64
CA LYS A 26 9.40 -1.70 -14.70
C LYS A 26 8.54 -0.73 -15.52
N ALA A 27 7.31 -1.11 -15.83
CA ALA A 27 6.39 -0.27 -16.59
C ALA A 27 5.94 0.94 -15.78
N ALA A 28 5.54 0.73 -14.51
CA ALA A 28 5.16 1.78 -13.59
C ALA A 28 6.29 2.81 -13.42
N LYS A 29 7.52 2.34 -13.15
CA LYS A 29 8.71 3.21 -13.02
C LYS A 29 8.99 4.02 -14.27
N LYS A 30 8.84 3.43 -15.46
CA LYS A 30 9.02 4.13 -16.73
C LYS A 30 7.97 5.22 -16.95
N ALA A 31 6.77 5.06 -16.38
CA ALA A 31 5.67 6.01 -16.46
C ALA A 31 5.66 7.07 -15.33
N GLY A 32 6.67 7.06 -14.44
CA GLY A 32 6.85 8.10 -13.42
C GLY A 32 6.55 7.67 -11.98
N CYS A 33 6.14 6.41 -11.73
CA CYS A 33 6.08 5.90 -10.36
C CYS A 33 7.48 5.79 -9.74
N GLU A 34 7.59 6.13 -8.46
CA GLU A 34 8.83 5.96 -7.70
C GLU A 34 9.19 4.48 -7.49
N GLY A 35 8.16 3.66 -7.32
CA GLY A 35 8.33 2.28 -6.90
C GLY A 35 7.01 1.60 -6.60
N GLY A 36 7.09 0.62 -5.70
CA GLY A 36 5.97 -0.22 -5.32
C GLY A 36 6.43 -1.44 -4.54
N THR A 37 5.46 -2.20 -4.06
CA THR A 37 5.66 -3.33 -3.17
C THR A 37 4.99 -4.56 -3.73
N ILE A 38 5.74 -5.65 -3.81
CA ILE A 38 5.31 -6.94 -4.36
C ILE A 38 5.04 -7.89 -3.19
N MET A 39 3.87 -8.50 -3.16
CA MET A 39 3.50 -9.55 -2.23
C MET A 39 3.24 -10.84 -2.99
N LEU A 40 3.62 -11.96 -2.37
CA LEU A 40 3.28 -13.28 -2.87
C LEU A 40 1.84 -13.60 -2.47
N ALA A 41 1.06 -14.06 -3.43
CA ALA A 41 -0.32 -14.44 -3.22
C ALA A 41 -0.63 -15.76 -3.92
N SER A 42 -1.81 -16.29 -3.66
CA SER A 42 -2.33 -17.44 -4.36
C SER A 42 -3.80 -17.23 -4.68
N GLY A 43 -4.26 -17.73 -5.82
CA GLY A 43 -5.64 -17.53 -6.26
C GLY A 43 -5.95 -18.25 -7.56
N ILE A 44 -7.24 -18.33 -7.88
CA ILE A 44 -7.76 -19.03 -9.06
C ILE A 44 -8.53 -18.02 -9.91
N GLY A 45 -8.09 -17.82 -11.16
CA GLY A 45 -8.83 -17.04 -12.15
C GLY A 45 -9.98 -17.83 -12.77
N VAL A 46 -10.93 -17.13 -13.40
CA VAL A 46 -12.12 -17.73 -14.05
C VAL A 46 -11.76 -18.81 -15.10
N HIS A 47 -10.58 -18.72 -15.71
CA HIS A 47 -10.09 -19.66 -16.72
C HIS A 47 -9.11 -20.71 -16.17
N GLU A 48 -8.87 -20.73 -14.86
CA GLU A 48 -7.92 -21.65 -14.22
C GLU A 48 -8.65 -22.86 -13.63
N LYS A 49 -8.07 -24.05 -13.83
CA LYS A 49 -8.68 -25.30 -13.37
C LYS A 49 -8.56 -25.38 -11.85
N LYS A 50 -9.70 -25.49 -11.17
CA LYS A 50 -9.76 -25.65 -9.71
C LYS A 50 -9.29 -27.04 -9.24
N LYS A 51 -9.43 -28.06 -10.09
CA LYS A 51 -8.97 -29.43 -9.82
C LYS A 51 -8.12 -29.97 -10.96
N ILE A 52 -6.99 -30.55 -10.60
CA ILE A 52 -6.12 -31.33 -11.49
C ILE A 52 -5.93 -32.70 -10.83
N PHE A 53 -6.29 -33.78 -11.52
CA PHE A 53 -6.28 -35.15 -10.97
C PHE A 53 -7.00 -35.28 -9.61
N SER A 54 -8.17 -34.64 -9.47
CA SER A 54 -8.96 -34.60 -8.23
C SER A 54 -8.32 -33.84 -7.05
N ILE A 55 -7.16 -33.23 -7.25
CA ILE A 55 -6.45 -32.41 -6.24
C ILE A 55 -6.84 -30.94 -6.44
N ASP A 56 -7.25 -30.27 -5.36
CA ASP A 56 -7.50 -28.84 -5.37
C ASP A 56 -6.21 -28.08 -5.66
N THR A 57 -6.23 -27.23 -6.68
CA THR A 57 -5.06 -26.50 -7.16
C THR A 57 -5.22 -25.01 -6.88
N MET A 58 -4.24 -24.42 -6.21
CA MET A 58 -4.12 -22.98 -6.05
C MET A 58 -2.92 -22.48 -6.87
N TYR A 59 -3.09 -21.42 -7.63
CA TYR A 59 -2.02 -20.89 -8.49
C TYR A 59 -1.34 -19.72 -7.79
N GLU A 60 -0.01 -19.69 -7.84
CA GLU A 60 0.76 -18.56 -7.35
C GLU A 60 0.52 -17.30 -8.20
N LYS A 61 0.37 -16.18 -7.51
CA LYS A 61 0.16 -14.84 -8.05
C LYS A 61 1.14 -13.88 -7.39
N ASP A 62 1.40 -12.78 -8.06
CA ASP A 62 2.00 -11.61 -7.43
C ASP A 62 0.95 -10.51 -7.33
N VAL A 63 0.88 -9.86 -6.16
CA VAL A 63 0.11 -8.64 -5.94
C VAL A 63 1.10 -7.48 -5.84
N VAL A 64 0.89 -6.44 -6.62
CA VAL A 64 1.74 -5.25 -6.65
C VAL A 64 0.94 -4.05 -6.19
N PHE A 65 1.46 -3.35 -5.18
CA PHE A 65 0.97 -2.06 -4.72
C PHE A 65 1.87 -0.96 -5.26
N ASN A 66 1.29 0.01 -5.97
CA ASN A 66 1.97 1.23 -6.37
C ASN A 66 1.18 2.42 -5.79
N LEU A 67 1.85 3.29 -5.02
CA LEU A 67 1.33 4.63 -4.75
C LEU A 67 1.65 5.49 -5.96
N VAL A 68 0.61 6.07 -6.57
CA VAL A 68 0.72 6.79 -7.84
C VAL A 68 0.12 8.18 -7.68
N PRO A 69 0.89 9.25 -7.94
CA PRO A 69 0.33 10.60 -8.04
C PRO A 69 -0.85 10.63 -9.01
N GLU A 70 -1.94 11.29 -8.63
CA GLU A 70 -3.18 11.25 -9.41
C GLU A 70 -3.02 11.76 -10.85
N ASP A 71 -2.12 12.74 -11.08
CA ASP A 71 -1.78 13.28 -12.40
C ASP A 71 -1.07 12.26 -13.30
N LEU A 72 -0.29 11.34 -12.72
CA LEU A 72 0.43 10.29 -13.44
C LEU A 72 -0.38 8.99 -13.60
N LEU A 73 -1.47 8.84 -12.86
CA LEU A 73 -2.23 7.59 -12.78
C LEU A 73 -2.69 7.05 -14.15
N PRO A 74 -3.26 7.86 -15.08
CA PRO A 74 -3.68 7.35 -16.39
C PRO A 74 -2.53 6.76 -17.22
N ASP A 75 -1.36 7.40 -17.18
CA ASP A 75 -0.18 6.96 -17.92
C ASP A 75 0.43 5.69 -17.32
N VAL A 76 0.45 5.59 -15.99
CA VAL A 76 0.90 4.40 -15.27
C VAL A 76 0.01 3.20 -15.56
N ILE A 77 -1.32 3.36 -15.49
CA ILE A 77 -2.28 2.29 -15.83
C ILE A 77 -2.06 1.82 -17.27
N LYS A 78 -1.95 2.75 -18.22
CA LYS A 78 -1.72 2.45 -19.63
C LYS A 78 -0.40 1.70 -19.84
N ALA A 79 0.68 2.12 -19.19
CA ALA A 79 1.98 1.48 -19.29
C ALA A 79 1.95 0.04 -18.75
N ILE A 80 1.31 -0.18 -17.59
CA ILE A 80 1.16 -1.51 -17.00
C ILE A 80 0.29 -2.41 -17.90
N ASP A 81 -0.86 -1.92 -18.36
CA ASP A 81 -1.74 -2.68 -19.25
C ASP A 81 -1.00 -3.12 -20.52
N GLN A 82 -0.25 -2.23 -21.16
CA GLN A 82 0.54 -2.60 -22.35
C GLN A 82 1.66 -3.61 -22.03
N SER A 83 2.30 -3.48 -20.86
CA SER A 83 3.43 -4.33 -20.44
C SER A 83 3.03 -5.78 -20.18
N VAL A 84 1.92 -5.99 -19.45
CA VAL A 84 1.46 -7.33 -19.04
C VAL A 84 0.16 -7.79 -19.72
N LYS A 85 -0.44 -6.94 -20.56
CA LYS A 85 -1.65 -7.19 -21.36
C LYS A 85 -2.88 -7.46 -20.49
N LEU A 86 -3.14 -6.62 -19.48
CA LEU A 86 -4.26 -6.80 -18.54
C LEU A 86 -5.62 -6.82 -19.24
N ASN A 87 -5.75 -6.11 -20.37
CA ASN A 87 -6.92 -6.12 -21.24
C ASN A 87 -7.19 -7.47 -21.95
N LYS A 88 -6.33 -8.49 -21.79
CA LYS A 88 -6.55 -9.84 -22.33
C LYS A 88 -6.92 -10.82 -21.22
N ALA A 89 -7.85 -11.72 -21.54
CA ALA A 89 -8.30 -12.76 -20.63
C ALA A 89 -7.13 -13.55 -20.01
N GLY A 90 -7.20 -13.75 -18.68
CA GLY A 90 -6.25 -14.58 -17.93
C GLY A 90 -4.86 -13.96 -17.74
N ARG A 91 -4.70 -12.64 -17.89
CA ARG A 91 -3.42 -11.93 -17.68
C ARG A 91 -3.27 -11.26 -16.32
N GLY A 92 -4.38 -11.02 -15.62
CA GLY A 92 -4.39 -10.40 -14.31
C GLY A 92 -5.56 -9.45 -14.17
N ILE A 93 -5.57 -8.70 -13.07
CA ILE A 93 -6.50 -7.59 -12.83
C ILE A 93 -5.72 -6.39 -12.30
N GLY A 94 -6.20 -5.20 -12.60
CA GLY A 94 -5.72 -3.95 -12.03
C GLY A 94 -6.92 -3.15 -11.52
N PHE A 95 -6.79 -2.53 -10.36
CA PHE A 95 -7.83 -1.66 -9.80
C PHE A 95 -7.19 -0.58 -8.94
N VAL A 96 -7.89 0.54 -8.80
CA VAL A 96 -7.42 1.72 -8.06
C VAL A 96 -8.27 1.87 -6.82
N ILE A 97 -7.63 2.18 -5.70
CA ILE A 97 -8.27 2.51 -4.43
C ILE A 97 -7.85 3.93 -4.04
N ASP A 98 -8.81 4.72 -3.59
CA ASP A 98 -8.55 6.04 -2.99
C ASP A 98 -7.91 5.87 -1.60
N ILE A 99 -6.93 6.71 -1.30
CA ILE A 99 -6.29 6.74 0.01
C ILE A 99 -6.62 8.08 0.69
N LEU A 100 -6.66 8.10 2.02
CA LEU A 100 -6.97 9.30 2.78
C LEU A 100 -5.71 10.15 3.04
N LYS A 101 -4.57 9.51 3.27
CA LYS A 101 -3.30 10.17 3.61
C LYS A 101 -2.11 9.26 3.30
N THR A 102 -0.95 9.84 3.03
CA THR A 102 0.37 9.20 2.98
C THR A 102 1.33 9.82 3.98
N ILE A 103 2.29 9.04 4.48
CA ILE A 103 3.43 9.47 5.32
C ILE A 103 4.71 8.76 4.82
N GLY A 104 5.90 9.30 5.10
CA GLY A 104 7.18 8.69 4.71
C GLY A 104 7.64 8.93 3.27
N MET A 105 6.99 9.83 2.53
CA MET A 105 7.31 10.12 1.13
C MET A 105 8.26 11.33 0.98
N VAL A 106 9.50 11.17 1.45
CA VAL A 106 10.52 12.23 1.62
C VAL A 106 11.07 12.83 0.31
N HIS A 107 10.89 12.16 -0.83
CA HIS A 107 11.46 12.58 -2.13
C HIS A 107 10.55 13.47 -2.96
N MET A 108 9.44 13.92 -2.38
CA MET A 108 8.48 14.76 -3.07
C MET A 108 8.21 16.02 -2.27
N ASP A 109 8.46 17.16 -2.90
CA ASP A 109 8.05 18.47 -2.40
C ASP A 109 6.51 18.53 -2.42
N TYR A 110 5.90 18.09 -1.32
CA TYR A 110 4.48 18.29 -1.06
C TYR A 110 4.32 19.57 -0.23
N GLU A 111 3.52 20.52 -0.72
CA GLU A 111 2.86 21.42 0.21
C GLU A 111 1.77 20.60 0.88
N GLU A 112 1.94 20.32 2.18
CA GLU A 112 0.82 19.86 2.99
C GLU A 112 -0.33 20.83 2.78
N VAL A 113 -1.48 20.35 2.32
CA VAL A 113 -2.73 21.03 2.65
C VAL A 113 -2.95 20.77 4.14
N GLU A 114 -2.15 21.44 4.98
CA GLU A 114 -2.39 21.54 6.40
C GLU A 114 -3.83 22.04 6.57
N LYS A 115 -4.62 21.23 7.28
CA LYS A 115 -6.01 21.46 7.74
C LYS A 115 -7.17 21.00 6.85
N GLY A 116 -6.94 20.44 5.67
CA GLY A 116 -8.06 19.95 4.84
C GLY A 116 -8.53 18.55 5.22
N ALA A 117 -7.75 17.55 4.84
CA ALA A 117 -8.12 16.14 4.95
C ALA A 117 -8.18 15.62 6.40
N LEU A 118 -7.27 16.11 7.26
CA LEU A 118 -7.20 15.68 8.66
C LEU A 118 -8.34 16.26 9.52
N ASP A 119 -8.82 17.48 9.22
CA ASP A 119 -9.92 18.10 9.97
C ASP A 119 -11.29 17.58 9.47
N ILE A 120 -11.41 17.17 8.19
CA ILE A 120 -12.58 16.41 7.69
C ILE A 120 -12.72 15.08 8.44
N MET A 121 -11.60 14.47 8.87
CA MET A 121 -11.66 13.27 9.71
C MET A 121 -12.19 13.54 11.12
N THR A 122 -12.14 14.79 11.61
CA THR A 122 -12.54 15.14 12.99
C THR A 122 -13.87 15.91 13.09
N ASP A 123 -14.38 16.51 12.02
CA ASP A 123 -15.46 17.51 12.11
C ASP A 123 -16.91 16.98 12.07
N ASP A 124 -17.15 15.70 11.78
CA ASP A 124 -18.53 15.17 11.77
C ASP A 124 -18.81 14.24 12.96
N VAL A 125 -19.85 14.60 13.72
CA VAL A 125 -20.28 14.08 15.03
C VAL A 125 -20.88 12.65 14.94
N ARG A 126 -20.35 11.78 14.06
CA ARG A 126 -20.69 10.36 13.92
C ARG A 126 -19.46 9.53 13.53
N HIS A 127 -18.52 9.37 14.46
CA HIS A 127 -17.26 8.64 14.29
C HIS A 127 -17.38 7.11 14.52
N ASP A 128 -18.35 6.44 13.89
CA ASP A 128 -18.55 4.99 14.08
C ASP A 128 -17.74 4.12 13.09
N GLY A 129 -16.70 4.70 12.47
CA GLY A 129 -15.93 4.07 11.40
C GLY A 129 -14.53 3.61 11.82
N PHE A 130 -13.94 2.77 10.97
CA PHE A 130 -12.54 2.37 11.06
C PHE A 130 -11.77 2.88 9.85
N ASP A 131 -10.46 3.00 10.01
CA ASP A 131 -9.52 3.13 8.91
C ASP A 131 -8.49 2.01 9.00
N LEU A 132 -7.89 1.69 7.86
CA LEU A 132 -6.77 0.77 7.76
C LEU A 132 -5.51 1.56 7.43
N ILE A 133 -4.59 1.61 8.38
CA ILE A 133 -3.25 2.13 8.18
C ILE A 133 -2.38 0.98 7.65
N ILE A 134 -1.78 1.17 6.48
CA ILE A 134 -0.80 0.26 5.91
C ILE A 134 0.56 0.92 5.98
N THR A 135 1.50 0.28 6.68
CA THR A 135 2.89 0.74 6.78
C THR A 135 3.81 -0.27 6.13
N ILE A 136 4.67 0.17 5.21
CA ILE A 136 5.66 -0.66 4.53
C ILE A 136 7.05 -0.25 5.01
N VAL A 137 7.76 -1.18 5.66
CA VAL A 137 9.10 -0.97 6.22
C VAL A 137 10.07 -2.05 5.75
N ASN A 138 11.37 -1.89 6.07
CA ASN A 138 12.33 -2.96 5.81
C ASN A 138 12.01 -4.17 6.68
N LYS A 139 12.36 -5.36 6.20
CA LYS A 139 12.20 -6.57 6.99
C LYS A 139 12.98 -6.47 8.30
N GLY A 140 12.28 -6.73 9.41
CA GLY A 140 12.81 -6.61 10.77
C GLY A 140 12.28 -5.40 11.54
N ASP A 141 11.76 -4.38 10.83
CA ASP A 141 11.29 -3.13 11.44
C ASP A 141 9.79 -3.18 11.78
N ALA A 142 9.07 -4.23 11.38
CA ALA A 142 7.62 -4.32 11.59
C ALA A 142 7.19 -4.29 13.06
N SER A 143 8.01 -4.82 13.99
CA SER A 143 7.68 -4.77 15.43
C SER A 143 7.70 -3.33 15.96
N GLU A 144 8.63 -2.51 15.49
CA GLU A 144 8.74 -1.10 15.87
C GLU A 144 7.49 -0.33 15.44
N VAL A 145 7.00 -0.58 14.22
CA VAL A 145 5.74 -0.01 13.73
C VAL A 145 4.55 -0.40 14.60
N ILE A 146 4.47 -1.68 15.02
CA ILE A 146 3.37 -2.15 15.87
C ILE A 146 3.43 -1.47 17.24
N ASP A 147 4.60 -1.37 17.85
CA ASP A 147 4.77 -0.75 19.15
C ASP A 147 4.51 0.76 19.10
N ALA A 148 4.97 1.44 18.05
CA ALA A 148 4.62 2.84 17.77
C ALA A 148 3.11 3.01 17.60
N SER A 149 2.46 2.12 16.84
CA SER A 149 1.01 2.18 16.64
C SER A 149 0.23 2.06 17.94
N LYS A 150 0.69 1.21 18.87
CA LYS A 150 0.08 1.04 20.20
C LYS A 150 0.19 2.30 21.07
N LEU A 151 1.28 3.06 20.95
CA LEU A 151 1.42 4.34 21.65
C LEU A 151 0.36 5.37 21.20
N GLY A 152 -0.08 5.29 19.94
CA GLY A 152 -1.21 6.08 19.42
C GLY A 152 -2.60 5.49 19.72
N GLY A 153 -2.68 4.38 20.46
CA GLY A 153 -3.94 3.74 20.87
C GLY A 153 -4.41 2.59 19.98
N ALA A 154 -3.63 2.16 18.98
CA ALA A 154 -3.95 0.94 18.25
C ALA A 154 -3.82 -0.31 19.14
N GLU A 155 -4.63 -1.33 18.88
CA GLU A 155 -4.59 -2.56 19.69
C GLU A 155 -3.49 -3.55 19.22
N GLY A 156 -3.07 -3.45 17.95
CA GLY A 156 -2.07 -4.32 17.35
C GLY A 156 -1.97 -4.13 15.83
N GLY A 157 -1.30 -5.07 15.16
CA GLY A 157 -1.16 -5.06 13.71
C GLY A 157 -0.86 -6.46 13.16
N THR A 158 -1.07 -6.64 11.86
CA THR A 158 -0.76 -7.88 11.14
C THR A 158 0.39 -7.65 10.17
N VAL A 159 1.39 -8.51 10.19
CA VAL A 159 2.58 -8.40 9.32
C VAL A 159 2.47 -9.32 8.10
N ILE A 160 2.73 -8.79 6.91
CA ILE A 160 2.79 -9.52 5.64
C ILE A 160 4.17 -9.35 5.04
N ASN A 161 4.81 -10.47 4.70
CA ASN A 161 6.08 -10.45 3.98
C ASN A 161 5.91 -9.92 2.55
N ALA A 162 6.82 -9.04 2.14
CA ALA A 162 6.77 -8.40 0.84
C ALA A 162 8.18 -8.16 0.27
N ARG A 163 8.23 -7.57 -0.92
CA ARG A 163 9.47 -7.12 -1.57
C ARG A 163 9.29 -5.74 -2.16
N GLY A 164 10.26 -4.86 -1.94
CA GLY A 164 10.22 -3.47 -2.38
C GLY A 164 10.86 -3.25 -3.74
N SER A 165 10.54 -2.12 -4.35
CA SER A 165 11.39 -1.55 -5.39
C SER A 165 11.28 -0.02 -5.35
N GLY A 166 11.83 0.61 -4.31
CA GLY A 166 11.93 2.08 -4.18
C GLY A 166 13.06 2.71 -5.01
N ILE A 167 13.13 4.05 -5.01
CA ILE A 167 14.15 4.83 -5.72
C ILE A 167 15.55 4.60 -5.12
N HIS A 168 15.61 4.42 -3.79
CA HIS A 168 16.85 4.14 -3.02
C HIS A 168 17.24 2.67 -2.99
N GLU A 169 16.41 1.79 -3.52
CA GLU A 169 16.58 0.34 -3.42
C GLU A 169 17.37 -0.24 -4.61
N LYS A 170 18.38 0.49 -5.09
CA LYS A 170 19.26 0.03 -6.18
C LYS A 170 20.33 -0.93 -5.65
N ALA A 171 19.91 -2.01 -4.99
CA ALA A 171 20.81 -3.12 -4.71
C ALA A 171 21.02 -3.92 -6.01
N LYS A 172 22.19 -3.74 -6.64
CA LYS A 172 22.66 -4.60 -7.73
C LYS A 172 23.65 -5.61 -7.15
N LEU A 173 23.30 -6.89 -7.18
CA LEU A 173 24.26 -7.98 -6.99
C LEU A 173 24.49 -8.63 -8.34
N LEU A 174 25.73 -8.60 -8.85
CA LEU A 174 26.12 -9.26 -10.09
C LEU A 174 25.25 -8.89 -11.31
N SER A 175 24.88 -7.61 -11.46
CA SER A 175 23.99 -7.08 -12.52
C SER A 175 22.53 -7.54 -12.46
N ILE A 176 22.12 -8.25 -11.41
CA ILE A 176 20.74 -8.64 -11.16
C ILE A 176 20.11 -7.58 -10.25
N ASN A 177 18.97 -7.02 -10.66
CA ASN A 177 18.14 -6.20 -9.79
C ASN A 177 17.48 -7.11 -8.76
N ILE A 178 17.85 -6.95 -7.49
CA ILE A 178 17.23 -7.64 -6.37
C ILE A 178 16.21 -6.70 -5.74
N GLU A 179 14.96 -7.14 -5.68
CA GLU A 179 13.93 -6.47 -4.88
C GLU A 179 14.20 -6.74 -3.39
N PRO A 180 14.51 -5.73 -2.56
CA PRO A 180 14.80 -5.94 -1.14
C PRO A 180 13.59 -6.50 -0.39
N GLU A 181 13.85 -7.23 0.68
CA GLU A 181 12.79 -7.76 1.54
C GLU A 181 12.14 -6.63 2.35
N LYS A 182 10.81 -6.64 2.37
CA LYS A 182 9.96 -5.66 3.05
C LYS A 182 8.93 -6.36 3.92
N GLU A 183 8.35 -5.61 4.84
CA GLU A 183 7.20 -6.04 5.62
C GLU A 183 6.10 -4.99 5.51
N LEU A 184 4.87 -5.44 5.22
CA LEU A 184 3.65 -4.65 5.34
C LEU A 184 3.04 -4.88 6.72
N VAL A 185 2.77 -3.82 7.45
CA VAL A 185 2.01 -3.84 8.71
C VAL A 185 0.62 -3.28 8.43
N LEU A 186 -0.40 -4.10 8.67
CA LEU A 186 -1.81 -3.74 8.58
C LEU A 186 -2.34 -3.42 9.98
N THR A 187 -2.74 -2.17 10.20
CA THR A 187 -3.24 -1.68 11.49
C THR A 187 -4.65 -1.11 11.30
N ILE A 188 -5.67 -1.82 11.77
CA ILE A 188 -7.06 -1.34 11.78
C ILE A 188 -7.27 -0.52 13.05
N VAL A 189 -7.76 0.71 12.90
CA VAL A 189 -7.95 1.64 14.01
C VAL A 189 -9.30 2.33 13.90
N LYS A 190 -9.85 2.79 15.03
CA LYS A 190 -11.01 3.68 14.99
C LYS A 190 -10.60 4.97 14.30
N ARG A 191 -11.47 5.51 13.45
CA ARG A 191 -11.19 6.75 12.72
C ARG A 191 -10.79 7.91 13.64
N SER A 192 -11.36 7.95 14.85
CA SER A 192 -11.05 8.95 15.89
C SER A 192 -9.59 8.96 16.37
N ILE A 193 -8.85 7.87 16.22
CA ILE A 193 -7.45 7.75 16.65
C ILE A 193 -6.46 7.62 15.48
N THR A 194 -6.94 7.64 14.23
CA THR A 194 -6.08 7.48 13.05
C THR A 194 -4.92 8.49 13.07
N LYS A 195 -5.20 9.76 13.39
CA LYS A 195 -4.20 10.81 13.49
C LYS A 195 -3.13 10.52 14.55
N ASP A 196 -3.56 10.12 15.75
CA ASP A 196 -2.65 9.86 16.87
C ASP A 196 -1.73 8.67 16.55
N VAL A 197 -2.27 7.64 15.90
CA VAL A 197 -1.49 6.47 15.45
C VAL A 197 -0.47 6.85 14.37
N LEU A 198 -0.86 7.67 13.37
CA LEU A 198 0.09 8.14 12.36
C LEU A 198 1.22 8.97 13.00
N GLN A 199 0.90 9.91 13.88
CA GLN A 199 1.91 10.74 14.57
C GLN A 199 2.86 9.90 15.44
N ALA A 200 2.36 8.84 16.08
CA ALA A 200 3.21 7.93 16.82
C ALA A 200 4.15 7.14 15.89
N ILE A 201 3.67 6.66 14.74
CA ILE A 201 4.53 6.01 13.74
C ILE A 201 5.59 6.97 13.20
N GLU A 202 5.20 8.20 12.82
CA GLU A 202 6.11 9.24 12.33
C GLU A 202 7.23 9.51 13.34
N ARG A 203 6.89 9.70 14.61
CA ARG A 203 7.85 10.04 15.67
C ARG A 203 8.77 8.88 16.06
N GLU A 204 8.22 7.69 16.26
CA GLU A 204 9.00 6.57 16.82
C GLU A 204 9.79 5.85 15.73
N VAL A 205 9.19 5.59 14.56
CA VAL A 205 9.82 4.87 13.44
C VAL A 205 10.66 5.82 12.57
N HIS A 206 10.48 7.14 12.73
CA HIS A 206 11.11 8.17 11.91
C HIS A 206 10.78 7.96 10.43
N ILE A 207 9.53 7.60 10.12
CA ILE A 207 9.15 7.12 8.78
C ILE A 207 9.35 8.17 7.68
N ASP A 208 9.35 9.46 8.05
CA ASP A 208 9.64 10.61 7.18
C ASP A 208 11.14 10.83 6.93
N GLU A 209 12.01 9.94 7.41
CA GLU A 209 13.41 9.91 7.01
C GLU A 209 13.63 8.98 5.79
N PRO A 210 14.55 9.33 4.87
CA PRO A 210 14.79 8.54 3.67
C PRO A 210 15.10 7.06 3.97
N GLY A 211 14.30 6.15 3.41
CA GLY A 211 14.52 4.71 3.49
C GLY A 211 13.96 4.02 4.74
N LYS A 212 13.28 4.74 5.63
CA LYS A 212 12.62 4.17 6.82
C LYS A 212 11.30 3.47 6.52
N GLY A 213 10.59 3.91 5.49
CA GLY A 213 9.38 3.24 5.05
C GLY A 213 8.43 4.21 4.37
N ILE A 214 7.21 3.74 4.13
CA ILE A 214 6.07 4.56 3.71
C ILE A 214 4.83 4.08 4.45
N GLY A 215 3.93 5.00 4.78
CA GLY A 215 2.62 4.68 5.35
C GLY A 215 1.51 5.31 4.54
N PHE A 216 0.35 4.68 4.49
CA PHE A 216 -0.84 5.27 3.89
C PHE A 216 -2.12 4.72 4.51
N VAL A 217 -3.20 5.50 4.42
CA VAL A 217 -4.48 5.20 5.07
C VAL A 217 -5.54 4.88 4.02
N LEU A 218 -6.26 3.79 4.24
CA LEU A 218 -7.45 3.41 3.46
C LEU A 218 -8.71 3.58 4.31
N PRO A 219 -9.80 4.14 3.77
CA PRO A 219 -11.08 4.16 4.47
C PRO A 219 -11.63 2.73 4.59
N VAL A 220 -12.17 2.35 5.75
CA VAL A 220 -12.88 1.08 5.93
C VAL A 220 -14.38 1.35 6.00
N GLU A 221 -15.14 0.65 5.16
CA GLU A 221 -16.61 0.78 5.11
C GLU A 221 -17.29 -0.02 6.23
N GLU A 222 -16.83 -1.24 6.50
CA GLU A 222 -17.41 -2.13 7.50
C GLU A 222 -16.34 -3.05 8.11
N THR A 223 -16.51 -3.41 9.39
CA THR A 223 -15.67 -4.38 10.09
C THR A 223 -16.51 -5.51 10.67
N ILE A 224 -16.02 -6.75 10.59
CA ILE A 224 -16.62 -7.93 11.20
C ILE A 224 -15.58 -8.56 12.13
N GLY A 225 -16.03 -9.18 13.24
CA GLY A 225 -15.13 -9.90 14.14
C GLY A 225 -14.39 -9.02 15.15
N MET A 226 -14.86 -7.79 15.38
CA MET A 226 -14.33 -6.87 16.39
C MET A 226 -15.34 -6.64 17.55
N PRO A 227 -15.70 -7.67 18.33
CA PRO A 227 -16.77 -7.60 19.32
C PRO A 227 -16.46 -6.69 20.52
N HIS A 228 -15.19 -6.35 20.78
CA HIS A 228 -14.80 -5.41 21.85
C HIS A 228 -14.73 -3.96 21.36
N LEU A 229 -14.38 -3.71 20.09
CA LEU A 229 -14.31 -2.34 19.55
C LEU A 229 -15.68 -1.78 19.14
N SER A 230 -16.64 -2.66 18.82
CA SER A 230 -18.03 -2.34 18.43
C SER A 230 -18.98 -2.09 19.61
N LYS A 231 -18.52 -2.25 20.85
CA LYS A 231 -19.33 -2.18 22.08
C LYS A 231 -19.34 -0.81 22.78
N LEU A 232 -19.11 0.27 22.05
CA LEU A 232 -19.29 1.62 22.57
C LEU A 232 -20.38 2.30 21.74
N LYS A 233 -21.63 2.08 22.16
CA LYS A 233 -22.78 2.93 21.83
C LYS A 233 -23.11 3.76 23.06
#